data_AF-A0A371R3C1-F1
#
_entry.id   AF-A0A371R3C1-F1
#
_cell.length_a   1.000
_cell.length_b   1.000
_cell.length_c   1.000
_cell.angle_alpha   90.00
_cell.angle_beta   90.00
_cell.angle_gamma   90.00
#
_symmetry.space_group_name_H-M   'P 1'
#
loop_
_entity.id
_entity.type
_entity.pdbx_description
1 polymer ?
#
loop_
_entity_poly.entity_id
_entity_poly.type
_entity_poly.pdbx_seq_one_letter_code
_entity_poly.pdbx_strand_id
1 'polypeptide(L)'
;MLLRRVLKMARTLGAFTEGQAAYYLGMSPGEAREKLDKFVANGLLKAVDIAGMRFYYRDPVEAAEVILNSLDVFALPPEERKKLLNL
;
A
#
# COMPACT_ATOMS: atom_id res chain seq x y z
N MET A 1 12.41 15.26 5.96
CA MET A 1 10.96 15.55 6.12
C MET A 1 10.06 14.51 5.46
N LEU A 2 10.30 14.16 4.18
CA LEU A 2 9.48 13.21 3.43
C LEU A 2 9.34 11.84 4.12
N LEU A 3 10.45 11.21 4.50
CA LEU A 3 10.44 9.89 5.13
C LEU A 3 9.54 9.85 6.38
N ARG A 4 9.63 10.85 7.26
CA ARG A 4 8.77 10.93 8.46
C ARG A 4 7.28 11.03 8.10
N ARG A 5 6.93 11.76 7.04
CA ARG A 5 5.54 11.88 6.58
C ARG A 5 5.03 10.54 6.03
N VAL A 6 5.85 9.84 5.24
CA VAL A 6 5.50 8.53 4.68
C VAL A 6 5.39 7.46 5.76
N LEU A 7 6.30 7.42 6.72
CA LEU A 7 6.19 6.49 7.86
C LEU A 7 4.99 6.80 8.74
N LYS A 8 4.62 8.08 8.89
CA LYS A 8 3.38 8.48 9.58
C LYS A 8 2.16 7.98 8.81
N MET A 9 2.12 8.12 7.49
CA MET A 9 1.06 7.55 6.66
C MET A 9 0.94 6.04 6.84
N ALA A 10 2.05 5.30 6.75
CA ALA A 10 2.06 3.85 6.94
C ALA A 10 1.45 3.45 8.28
N ARG A 11 1.79 4.17 9.36
CA ARG A 11 1.26 3.92 10.70
C ARG A 11 -0.21 4.30 10.86
N THR A 12 -0.67 5.36 10.17
CA THR A 12 -2.05 5.84 10.30
C THR A 12 -3.01 5.04 9.42
N LEU A 13 -2.55 4.60 8.25
CA LEU A 13 -3.38 3.96 7.24
C LEU A 13 -3.16 2.45 7.16
N GLY A 14 -2.13 1.89 7.80
CA GLY A 14 -1.70 0.49 7.65
C GLY A 14 -1.05 0.21 6.29
N ALA A 15 -1.79 0.44 5.20
CA ALA A 15 -1.34 0.39 3.82
C ALA A 15 -1.89 1.57 3.00
N PHE A 16 -1.17 1.98 1.95
CA PHE A 16 -1.62 3.06 1.07
C PHE A 16 -1.09 2.90 -0.36
N THR A 17 -1.77 3.50 -1.33
CA THR A 17 -1.37 3.52 -2.75
C THR A 17 -0.51 4.73 -3.11
N GLU A 18 0.13 4.72 -4.28
CA GLU A 18 0.85 5.89 -4.79
C GLU A 18 -0.09 7.09 -4.99
N GLY A 19 -1.36 6.87 -5.34
CA GLY A 19 -2.35 7.93 -5.49
C GLY A 19 -2.66 8.63 -4.16
N GLN A 20 -2.86 7.84 -3.09
CA GLN A 20 -3.07 8.39 -1.73
C GLN A 20 -1.82 9.13 -1.23
N ALA A 21 -0.63 8.59 -1.50
CA ALA A 21 0.63 9.25 -1.17
C ALA A 21 0.83 10.55 -1.95
N ALA A 22 0.56 10.54 -3.25
CA ALA A 22 0.65 11.72 -4.11
C ALA A 22 -0.23 12.86 -3.58
N TYR A 23 -1.50 12.54 -3.26
CA TYR A 23 -2.44 13.50 -2.67
C TYR A 23 -1.93 14.02 -1.31
N TYR A 24 -1.53 13.13 -0.41
CA TYR A 24 -1.09 13.52 0.94
C TYR A 24 0.22 14.35 0.92
N LEU A 25 1.13 14.03 0.01
CA LEU A 25 2.45 14.64 -0.06
C LEU A 25 2.50 15.89 -0.94
N GLY A 26 1.47 16.12 -1.76
CA GLY A 26 1.39 17.26 -2.69
C GLY A 26 2.33 17.10 -3.87
N MET A 27 2.41 15.90 -4.45
CA MET A 27 3.28 15.57 -5.59
C MET A 27 2.54 14.75 -6.65
N SER A 28 3.17 14.56 -7.82
CA SER A 28 2.58 13.72 -8.86
C SER A 28 2.59 12.22 -8.48
N PRO A 29 1.66 11.39 -9.01
CA PRO A 29 1.67 9.94 -8.78
C PRO A 29 2.98 9.27 -9.20
N GLY A 30 3.58 9.69 -10.31
CA GLY A 30 4.86 9.16 -10.78
C GLY A 30 6.00 9.47 -9.81
N GLU A 31 6.08 10.71 -9.32
CA GLU A 31 7.08 11.12 -8.34
C GLU A 31 6.91 10.40 -6.99
N ALA A 32 5.65 10.25 -6.54
CA ALA A 32 5.34 9.50 -5.33
C ALA A 32 5.80 8.05 -5.46
N ARG A 33 5.46 7.39 -6.56
CA ARG A 33 5.87 6.01 -6.85
C ARG A 33 7.38 5.86 -6.83
N GLU A 34 8.12 6.69 -7.54
CA GLU A 34 9.59 6.61 -7.60
C GLU A 34 10.23 6.72 -6.20
N LYS A 35 9.73 7.64 -5.37
CA LYS A 35 10.23 7.83 -3.99
C LYS A 35 9.85 6.66 -3.08
N LEU A 36 8.64 6.13 -3.21
CA LEU A 36 8.17 5.00 -2.41
C LEU A 36 8.91 3.72 -2.79
N ASP A 37 9.14 3.46 -4.07
CA ASP A 37 9.94 2.32 -4.53
C ASP A 37 11.39 2.40 -4.02
N LYS A 38 11.98 3.61 -3.92
CA LYS A 38 13.28 3.80 -3.24
C LYS A 38 13.22 3.45 -1.75
N PHE A 39 12.12 3.72 -1.06
CA PHE A 39 11.95 3.33 0.34
C PHE A 39 11.75 1.82 0.49
N VAL A 40 11.11 1.16 -0.46
CA VAL A 40 11.02 -0.30 -0.51
C VAL A 40 12.40 -0.91 -0.74
N ALA A 41 13.15 -0.42 -1.72
CA ALA A 41 14.50 -0.90 -2.01
C ALA A 41 15.46 -0.77 -0.82
N ASN A 42 15.28 0.28 -0.01
CA ASN A 42 16.08 0.52 1.19
C ASN A 42 15.51 -0.13 2.47
N GLY A 43 14.48 -0.98 2.36
CA GLY A 43 13.89 -1.73 3.48
C GLY A 43 13.07 -0.89 4.47
N LEU A 44 12.74 0.36 4.13
CA LEU A 44 11.95 1.26 4.98
C LEU A 44 10.44 1.00 4.86
N LEU A 45 10.03 0.46 3.71
CA LEU A 45 8.67 0.01 3.42
C LEU A 45 8.71 -1.38 2.78
N LYS A 46 7.55 -2.02 2.74
CA LYS A 46 7.25 -3.18 1.92
C LYS A 46 6.18 -2.77 0.89
N ALA A 47 6.10 -3.52 -0.20
CA ALA A 47 5.06 -3.34 -1.20
C ALA A 47 4.44 -4.67 -1.61
N VAL A 48 3.16 -4.64 -1.98
CA VAL A 48 2.43 -5.78 -2.54
C VAL A 48 1.51 -5.27 -3.64
N ASP A 49 1.43 -6.00 -4.75
CA ASP A 49 0.52 -5.70 -5.85
C ASP A 49 -0.72 -6.61 -5.74
N ILE A 50 -1.91 -6.03 -5.66
CA ILE A 50 -3.20 -6.74 -5.52
C ILE A 50 -4.23 -6.10 -6.45
N ALA A 51 -4.92 -6.89 -7.26
CA ALA A 51 -5.91 -6.42 -8.22
C ALA A 51 -5.43 -5.27 -9.13
N GLY A 52 -4.15 -5.28 -9.52
CA GLY A 52 -3.55 -4.24 -10.35
C GLY A 52 -3.19 -2.93 -9.61
N MET A 53 -3.37 -2.88 -8.29
CA MET A 53 -2.98 -1.74 -7.44
C MET A 53 -1.77 -2.10 -6.58
N ARG A 54 -0.82 -1.18 -6.45
CA ARG A 54 0.35 -1.32 -5.59
C ARG A 54 0.11 -0.69 -4.24
N PHE A 55 0.19 -1.50 -3.19
CA PHE A 55 0.07 -1.05 -1.81
C PHE A 55 1.43 -1.00 -1.15
N TYR A 56 1.72 0.11 -0.48
CA TYR A 56 2.92 0.32 0.32
C TYR A 56 2.56 0.27 1.80
N TYR A 57 3.35 -0.44 2.59
CA TYR A 57 3.05 -0.69 4.00
C TYR A 57 4.34 -0.90 4.81
N ARG A 58 4.20 -1.00 6.13
CA ARG A 58 5.32 -1.33 7.04
C ARG A 58 5.06 -2.60 7.83
N ASP A 59 3.88 -2.68 8.45
CA ASP A 59 3.43 -3.86 9.17
C ASP A 59 2.50 -4.71 8.26
N PRO A 60 2.84 -5.97 7.98
CA PRO A 60 2.00 -6.83 7.14
C PRO A 60 0.63 -7.13 7.74
N VAL A 61 0.48 -7.13 9.07
CA VAL A 61 -0.81 -7.41 9.74
C VAL A 61 -1.75 -6.23 9.57
N GLU A 62 -1.29 -5.01 9.90
CA GLU A 62 -2.07 -3.78 9.68
C GLU A 62 -2.42 -3.59 8.20
N ALA A 63 -1.50 -3.95 7.30
CA ALA A 63 -1.73 -3.88 5.87
C ALA A 63 -2.83 -4.83 5.41
N ALA A 64 -2.84 -6.07 5.90
CA ALA A 64 -3.85 -7.06 5.53
C ALA A 64 -5.25 -6.59 5.94
N GLU A 65 -5.43 -6.08 7.15
CA GLU A 65 -6.72 -5.57 7.62
C GLU A 65 -7.25 -4.44 6.72
N VAL A 66 -6.39 -3.50 6.34
CA VAL A 66 -6.80 -2.34 5.54
C VAL A 66 -7.07 -2.74 4.09
N ILE A 67 -6.22 -3.60 3.52
CA ILE A 67 -6.39 -4.07 2.15
C ILE A 67 -7.68 -4.90 2.05
N LEU A 68 -7.93 -5.82 2.98
CA LEU A 68 -9.16 -6.61 3.02
C LEU A 68 -10.41 -5.73 3.18
N ASN A 69 -10.35 -4.67 4.01
CA ASN A 69 -11.47 -3.75 4.20
C ASN A 69 -11.69 -2.78 3.01
N SER A 70 -10.66 -2.55 2.19
CA SER A 70 -10.74 -1.67 1.01
C SER A 70 -11.10 -2.41 -0.27
N LEU A 71 -10.99 -3.73 -0.28
CA LEU A 71 -11.37 -4.59 -1.40
C LEU A 71 -12.80 -5.11 -1.20
N ASP A 72 -13.65 -4.93 -2.21
CA ASP A 72 -14.81 -5.80 -2.34
C ASP A 72 -14.31 -7.18 -2.77
N VAL A 73 -14.19 -8.08 -1.79
CA VAL A 73 -13.69 -9.46 -1.97
C VAL A 73 -14.47 -10.22 -3.05
N PHE A 74 -15.72 -9.83 -3.33
CA PHE A 74 -16.55 -10.43 -4.37
C PHE A 74 -16.27 -9.89 -5.77
N ALA A 75 -15.61 -8.74 -5.89
CA ALA A 75 -15.17 -8.17 -7.16
C ALA A 75 -13.82 -8.72 -7.63
N LEU A 76 -13.09 -9.47 -6.79
CA LEU A 76 -11.79 -10.04 -7.13
C LEU A 76 -11.91 -11.29 -8.03
N PRO A 77 -10.92 -11.53 -8.92
CA PRO A 77 -10.82 -12.78 -9.66
C PRO A 77 -10.82 -14.00 -8.71
N PRO A 78 -11.41 -15.14 -9.11
CA PRO A 78 -11.57 -16.29 -8.23
C PRO A 78 -10.27 -16.80 -7.58
N GLU A 79 -9.13 -16.67 -8.27
CA GLU A 79 -7.82 -17.07 -7.75
C GLU A 79 -7.31 -16.18 -6.62
N GLU A 80 -7.46 -14.85 -6.77
CA GLU A 80 -7.08 -13.90 -5.73
C GLU A 80 -8.01 -14.01 -4.51
N ARG A 81 -9.31 -14.22 -4.77
CA ARG A 81 -10.30 -14.47 -3.71
C ARG A 81 -9.96 -15.68 -2.86
N LYS A 82 -9.52 -16.79 -3.48
CA LYS A 82 -9.11 -18.01 -2.76
C LYS A 82 -7.86 -17.80 -1.89
N LYS A 83 -6.92 -16.95 -2.31
CA LYS A 83 -5.72 -16.64 -1.52
C LYS A 83 -6.05 -15.84 -0.26
N LEU A 84 -7.07 -14.97 -0.32
CA LEU A 84 -7.49 -14.13 0.80
C LEU A 84 -8.41 -14.86 1.79
N LEU A 85 -9.29 -15.77 1.32
CA LEU A 85 -10.23 -16.51 2.17
C LEU A 85 -9.63 -17.70 2.94
N ASN A 86 -8.40 -18.10 2.60
CA ASN A 86 -7.68 -19.21 3.25
C ASN A 86 -6.64 -18.73 4.30
N LEU A 87 -6.70 -17.46 4.68
CA LEU A 87 -5.96 -16.86 5.80
C LEU A 87 -6.87 -16.78 7.03
#